data_AF-A0A1Y4LHY3-F1
#
_entry.id   AF-A0A1Y4LHY3-F1
#
_cell.length_a   1.000
_cell.length_b   1.000
_cell.length_c   1.000
_cell.angle_alpha   90.00
_cell.angle_beta   90.00
_cell.angle_gamma   90.00
#
_symmetry.space_group_name_H-M   'P 1'
#
loop_
_entity.id
_entity.type
_entity.pdbx_description
1 polymer ?
#
loop_
_entity_poly.entity_id
_entity_poly.type
_entity_poly.pdbx_seq_one_letter_code
_entity_poly.pdbx_strand_id
1 'polypeptide(L)'
;MQDQIDYLSDFAVYLRAEERSEGTIEKYLRDVRKFFCWLADKTLEKVQVCAWRTTLLADGYAPETVNSMIVALNQFLDFIGRSDCRVHTLRIQRKLFRRQERELTRAEYERMVQTAERKGQQRLALLLEAIAATGIRVSEVKYLTVEAARAGRAEIALKGKIRVILLPNKLCRKLLKYAKKQKTVSGEIFLTRNGKSLSRRQIWSEMKHLCKFAGVEASKVFPHNLRHL
;
A
#
# COMPACT_ATOMS: atom_id res chain seq x y z
N MET A 1 24.96 -14.18 15.58
CA MET A 1 24.26 -14.14 14.27
C MET A 1 23.20 -15.23 14.17
N GLN A 2 23.49 -16.48 14.58
CA GLN A 2 22.50 -17.58 14.63
C GLN A 2 21.32 -17.27 15.56
N ASP A 3 21.59 -16.86 16.81
CA ASP A 3 20.54 -16.48 17.78
C ASP A 3 19.61 -15.35 17.27
N GLN A 4 20.15 -14.41 16.49
CA GLN A 4 19.37 -13.30 15.91
C GLN A 4 18.41 -13.76 14.81
N ILE A 5 18.76 -14.82 14.07
CA ILE A 5 17.89 -15.40 13.03
C ILE A 5 16.73 -16.14 13.70
N ASP A 6 16.99 -16.84 14.79
CA ASP A 6 15.98 -17.60 15.54
C ASP A 6 14.95 -16.66 16.17
N TYR A 7 15.38 -15.57 16.84
CA TYR A 7 14.45 -14.58 17.39
C TYR A 7 13.55 -13.91 16.33
N LEU A 8 14.03 -13.72 15.11
CA LEU A 8 13.24 -13.10 14.04
C LEU A 8 12.20 -14.06 13.46
N SER A 9 12.52 -15.36 13.41
CA SER A 9 11.55 -16.39 13.02
C SER A 9 10.44 -16.49 14.05
N ASP A 10 10.80 -16.56 15.34
CA ASP A 10 9.83 -16.66 16.43
C ASP A 10 8.99 -15.39 16.56
N PHE A 11 9.60 -14.23 16.35
CA PHE A 11 8.86 -12.96 16.31
C PHE A 11 7.84 -12.94 15.17
N ALA A 12 8.16 -13.53 14.01
CA ALA A 12 7.20 -13.64 12.91
C ALA A 12 6.01 -14.51 13.28
N VAL A 13 6.24 -15.63 13.98
CA VAL A 13 5.18 -16.52 14.50
C VAL A 13 4.32 -15.77 15.53
N TYR A 14 4.94 -15.07 16.47
CA TYR A 14 4.25 -14.23 17.44
C TYR A 14 3.36 -13.17 16.78
N LEU A 15 3.87 -12.46 15.76
CA LEU A 15 3.07 -11.46 15.04
C LEU A 15 1.90 -12.08 14.26
N ARG A 16 2.04 -13.32 13.75
CA ARG A 16 0.91 -14.04 13.13
C ARG A 16 -0.15 -14.42 14.16
N ALA A 17 0.27 -14.84 15.35
CA ALA A 17 -0.64 -15.13 16.46
C ALA A 17 -1.41 -13.89 16.92
N GLU A 18 -0.79 -12.70 16.84
CA GLU A 18 -1.47 -11.40 17.02
C GLU A 18 -2.30 -10.94 15.79
N GLU A 19 -2.56 -11.82 14.83
CA GLU A 19 -3.36 -11.55 13.63
C GLU A 19 -2.84 -10.35 12.80
N ARG A 20 -1.54 -10.07 12.85
CA ARG A 20 -0.94 -9.03 12.02
C ARG A 20 -0.94 -9.48 10.57
N SER A 21 -1.26 -8.56 9.65
CA SER A 21 -1.17 -8.87 8.22
C SER A 21 0.27 -9.11 7.78
N GLU A 22 0.49 -10.04 6.84
CA GLU A 22 1.83 -10.37 6.31
C GLU A 22 2.66 -9.12 5.93
N GLY A 23 2.07 -8.12 5.28
CA GLY A 23 2.81 -6.88 4.95
C GLY A 23 3.26 -6.04 6.16
N THR A 24 2.58 -6.16 7.30
CA THR A 24 3.03 -5.58 8.58
C THR A 24 4.17 -6.42 9.15
N ILE A 25 4.05 -7.74 9.12
CA ILE A 25 5.07 -8.68 9.60
C ILE A 25 6.38 -8.47 8.84
N GLU A 26 6.35 -8.53 7.50
CA GLU A 26 7.51 -8.29 6.64
C GLU A 26 8.17 -6.94 6.94
N LYS A 27 7.36 -5.89 7.12
CA LYS A 27 7.87 -4.55 7.46
C LYS A 27 8.56 -4.57 8.81
N TYR A 28 7.92 -5.15 9.84
CA TYR A 28 8.46 -5.16 11.20
C TYR A 28 9.77 -5.94 11.24
N LEU A 29 9.82 -7.13 10.64
CA LEU A 29 11.03 -7.93 10.53
C LEU A 29 12.16 -7.16 9.83
N ARG A 30 11.87 -6.46 8.73
CA ARG A 30 12.87 -5.64 8.03
C ARG A 30 13.39 -4.49 8.90
N ASP A 31 12.50 -3.79 9.60
CA ASP A 31 12.87 -2.64 10.42
C ASP A 31 13.70 -3.08 11.63
N VAL A 32 13.34 -4.21 12.26
CA VAL A 32 14.09 -4.82 13.36
C VAL A 32 15.46 -5.30 12.88
N ARG A 33 15.54 -6.00 11.74
CA ARG A 33 16.84 -6.38 11.12
C ARG A 33 17.72 -5.16 10.91
N LYS A 34 17.15 -4.07 10.39
CA LYS A 34 17.90 -2.84 10.14
C LYS A 34 18.44 -2.21 11.43
N PHE A 35 17.69 -2.30 12.54
CA PHE A 35 18.21 -1.89 13.84
C PHE A 35 19.40 -2.74 14.26
N PHE A 36 19.30 -4.07 14.19
CA PHE A 36 20.41 -4.95 14.59
C PHE A 36 21.64 -4.81 13.69
N CYS A 37 21.46 -4.57 12.38
CA CYS A 37 22.58 -4.22 11.50
C CYS A 37 23.27 -2.92 11.91
N TRP A 38 22.51 -1.92 12.38
CA TRP A 38 23.08 -0.66 12.88
C TRP A 38 23.71 -0.81 14.27
N LEU A 39 23.11 -1.66 15.13
CA LEU A 39 23.61 -1.93 16.48
C LEU A 39 24.96 -2.64 16.42
N ALA A 40 25.14 -3.55 15.44
CA ALA A 40 26.33 -4.37 15.26
C ALA A 40 26.70 -5.08 16.58
N ASP A 41 27.91 -4.88 17.09
CA ASP A 41 28.42 -5.52 18.31
C ASP A 41 28.10 -4.73 19.59
N LYS A 42 27.36 -3.62 19.52
CA LYS A 42 27.00 -2.83 20.69
C LYS A 42 25.95 -3.55 21.53
N THR A 43 26.07 -3.44 22.85
CA THR A 43 25.07 -3.96 23.77
C THR A 43 23.72 -3.26 23.58
N LEU A 44 22.65 -4.07 23.54
CA LEU A 44 21.28 -3.59 23.46
C LEU A 44 20.85 -2.92 24.77
N GLU A 45 20.80 -1.59 24.72
CA GLU A 45 20.38 -0.73 25.80
C GLU A 45 19.48 0.40 25.28
N LYS A 46 18.69 1.01 26.17
CA LYS A 46 17.80 2.12 25.83
C LYS A 46 18.52 3.28 25.14
N VAL A 47 19.77 3.57 25.55
CA VAL A 47 20.60 4.60 24.94
C VAL A 47 20.87 4.32 23.45
N GLN A 48 21.03 3.06 23.07
CA GLN A 48 21.31 2.65 21.69
C GLN A 48 20.06 2.77 20.83
N VAL A 49 18.88 2.45 21.38
CA VAL A 49 17.60 2.65 20.70
C VAL A 49 17.33 4.15 20.47
N CYS A 50 17.62 4.99 21.47
CA CYS A 50 17.56 6.46 21.34
C CYS A 50 18.53 7.00 20.27
N ALA A 51 19.76 6.51 20.27
CA ALA A 51 20.79 6.89 19.30
C ALA A 51 20.42 6.45 17.88
N TRP A 52 19.82 5.27 17.71
CA TRP A 52 19.33 4.82 16.41
C TRP A 52 18.23 5.74 15.88
N ARG A 53 17.24 6.10 16.71
CA ARG A 53 16.20 7.06 16.35
C ARG A 53 16.78 8.38 15.84
N THR A 54 17.83 8.87 16.51
CA THR A 54 18.51 10.13 16.16
C THR A 54 19.28 9.99 14.86
N THR A 55 19.99 8.86 14.67
CA THR A 55 20.68 8.53 13.42
C THR A 55 19.72 8.48 12.24
N LEU A 56 18.56 7.82 12.39
CA LEU A 56 17.54 7.77 11.33
C LEU A 56 17.07 9.17 10.90
N LEU A 57 16.95 10.12 11.83
CA LEU A 57 16.62 11.50 11.49
C LEU A 57 17.76 12.21 10.77
N ALA A 58 19.01 12.02 11.23
CA ALA A 58 20.20 12.58 10.60
C ALA A 58 20.39 12.04 9.17
N ASP A 59 20.04 10.78 8.93
CA ASP A 59 20.04 10.12 7.61
C ASP A 59 18.88 10.59 6.70
N GLY A 60 18.06 11.54 7.16
CA GLY A 60 16.99 12.15 6.35
C GLY A 60 15.71 11.33 6.25
N TYR A 61 15.49 10.33 7.11
CA TYR A 61 14.21 9.62 7.14
C TYR A 61 13.08 10.55 7.58
N ALA A 62 11.93 10.46 6.90
CA ALA A 62 10.74 11.18 7.32
C ALA A 62 10.33 10.78 8.76
N PRO A 63 9.90 11.74 9.61
CA PRO A 63 9.52 11.46 11.01
C PRO A 63 8.49 10.33 11.18
N GLU A 64 7.52 10.22 10.26
CA GLU A 64 6.53 9.14 10.25
C GLU A 64 7.17 7.77 9.99
N THR A 65 8.19 7.72 9.12
CA THR A 65 8.96 6.51 8.86
C THR A 65 9.75 6.12 10.10
N VAL A 66 10.43 7.07 10.74
CA VAL A 66 11.15 6.84 12.00
C VAL A 66 10.21 6.29 13.06
N ASN A 67 9.06 6.93 13.28
CA ASN A 67 8.05 6.45 14.22
C ASN A 67 7.59 5.03 13.91
N SER A 68 7.36 4.73 12.63
CA SER A 68 6.94 3.40 12.21
C SER A 68 8.00 2.32 12.45
N MET A 69 9.29 2.67 12.34
CA MET A 69 10.41 1.78 12.66
C MET A 69 10.55 1.60 14.17
N ILE A 70 10.42 2.67 14.97
CA ILE A 70 10.45 2.61 16.43
C ILE A 70 9.29 1.78 16.99
N VAL A 71 8.09 1.86 16.41
CA VAL A 71 6.97 0.99 16.81
C VAL A 71 7.28 -0.49 16.55
N ALA A 72 7.84 -0.81 15.38
CA ALA A 72 8.23 -2.19 15.06
C ALA A 72 9.29 -2.72 16.04
N LEU A 73 10.30 -1.90 16.34
CA LEU A 73 11.36 -2.25 17.28
C LEU A 73 10.83 -2.39 18.70
N ASN A 74 9.99 -1.47 19.18
CA ASN A 74 9.40 -1.56 20.52
C ASN A 74 8.57 -2.84 20.70
N GLN A 75 7.80 -3.25 19.68
CA GLN A 75 7.05 -4.50 19.71
C GLN A 75 7.98 -5.73 19.79
N PHE A 76 9.10 -5.69 19.08
CA PHE A 76 10.11 -6.74 19.17
C PHE A 76 10.77 -6.77 20.55
N LEU A 77 11.10 -5.61 21.11
CA LEU A 77 11.67 -5.49 22.45
C LEU A 77 10.72 -6.06 23.52
N ASP A 78 9.41 -5.80 23.41
CA ASP A 78 8.42 -6.41 24.29
C ASP A 78 8.41 -7.95 24.13
N PHE A 79 8.46 -8.45 22.89
CA PHE A 79 8.49 -9.89 22.59
C PHE A 79 9.70 -10.60 23.23
N ILE A 80 10.88 -9.98 23.21
CA ILE A 80 12.10 -10.56 23.83
C ILE A 80 12.25 -10.21 25.32
N GLY A 81 11.23 -9.62 25.96
CA GLY A 81 11.27 -9.25 27.38
C GLY A 81 12.20 -8.07 27.72
N ARG A 82 12.55 -7.24 26.74
CA ARG A 82 13.41 -6.05 26.88
C ARG A 82 12.62 -4.74 26.81
N SER A 83 11.43 -4.70 27.43
CA SER A 83 10.59 -3.50 27.48
C SER A 83 11.28 -2.30 28.14
N ASP A 84 12.31 -2.53 28.97
CA ASP A 84 13.21 -1.52 29.55
C ASP A 84 13.89 -0.64 28.48
N CYS A 85 14.16 -1.21 27.30
CA CYS A 85 14.84 -0.54 26.19
C CYS A 85 13.91 0.28 25.30
N ARG A 86 12.60 0.29 25.56
CA ARG A 86 11.63 0.99 24.72
C ARG A 86 11.86 2.50 24.74
N VAL A 87 11.59 3.11 23.58
CA VAL A 87 11.67 4.56 23.44
C VAL A 87 10.37 5.12 22.88
N HIS A 88 10.04 6.34 23.28
CA HIS A 88 8.90 7.03 22.72
C HIS A 88 9.14 7.39 21.24
N THR A 89 8.05 7.36 20.48
CA THR A 89 8.01 7.92 19.14
C THR A 89 8.18 9.44 19.19
N LEU A 90 8.61 10.02 18.07
CA LEU A 90 8.66 11.46 17.87
C LEU A 90 7.24 12.03 17.91
N ARG A 91 7.05 13.13 18.64
CA ARG A 91 5.79 13.89 18.63
C ARG A 91 5.75 14.74 17.37
N ILE A 92 4.94 14.31 16.39
CA ILE A 92 4.77 15.02 15.13
C ILE A 92 3.54 15.92 15.24
N GLN A 93 3.75 17.24 15.22
CA GLN A 93 2.65 18.18 15.04
C GLN A 93 2.14 18.06 13.60
N ARG A 94 0.94 17.49 13.42
CA ARG A 94 0.32 17.39 12.10
C ARG A 94 -0.01 18.78 11.61
N LYS A 95 0.71 19.25 10.58
CA LYS A 95 0.28 20.42 9.80
C LYS A 95 -0.99 20.00 9.06
N LEU A 96 -2.14 20.53 9.48
CA LEU A 96 -3.45 20.23 8.87
C LEU A 96 -3.57 20.77 7.43
N PHE A 97 -2.68 21.67 7.03
CA PHE A 97 -2.55 22.12 5.64
C PHE A 97 -1.87 21.05 4.78
N ARG A 98 -2.66 20.17 4.16
CA ARG A 98 -2.21 19.50 2.93
C ARG A 98 -2.01 20.58 1.89
N ARG A 99 -0.80 20.69 1.33
CA ARG A 99 -0.57 21.56 0.17
C ARG A 99 -1.41 21.02 -1.00
N GLN A 100 -2.41 21.79 -1.46
CA GLN A 100 -3.25 21.48 -2.62
C GLN A 100 -2.43 21.12 -3.87
N GLU A 101 -1.21 21.64 -3.97
CA GLU A 101 -0.20 21.32 -5.00
C GLU A 101 0.03 19.81 -5.19
N ARG A 102 -0.27 18.98 -4.18
CA ARG A 102 -0.10 17.53 -4.24
C ARG A 102 -1.37 16.77 -4.60
N GLU A 103 -2.49 17.44 -4.81
CA GLU A 103 -3.77 16.81 -5.18
C GLU A 103 -3.88 16.66 -6.70
N LEU A 104 -4.50 15.56 -7.11
CA LEU A 104 -4.80 15.31 -8.51
C LEU A 104 -6.12 16.01 -8.83
N THR A 105 -6.13 16.87 -9.84
CA THR A 105 -7.34 17.55 -10.29
C THR A 105 -8.18 16.66 -11.22
N ARG A 106 -9.47 16.95 -11.34
CA ARG A 106 -10.36 16.25 -12.29
C ARG A 106 -9.85 16.33 -13.73
N ALA A 107 -9.35 17.49 -14.15
CA ALA A 107 -8.79 17.67 -15.49
C ALA A 107 -7.51 16.82 -15.69
N GLU A 108 -6.62 16.72 -14.69
CA GLU A 108 -5.45 15.85 -14.75
C GLU A 108 -5.84 14.37 -14.84
N TYR A 109 -6.85 13.95 -14.07
CA TYR A 109 -7.40 12.60 -14.14
C TYR A 109 -7.97 12.28 -15.52
N GLU A 110 -8.79 13.16 -16.08
CA GLU A 110 -9.37 12.97 -17.42
C GLU A 110 -8.28 12.87 -18.48
N ARG A 111 -7.23 13.69 -18.40
CA ARG A 111 -6.04 13.57 -19.27
C ARG A 111 -5.35 12.21 -19.12
N MET A 112 -5.20 11.69 -17.89
CA MET A 112 -4.63 10.36 -17.67
C MET A 112 -5.46 9.26 -18.34
N VAL A 113 -6.78 9.26 -18.15
CA VAL A 113 -7.69 8.26 -18.75
C VAL A 113 -7.61 8.30 -20.27
N GLN A 114 -7.75 9.49 -20.86
CA GLN A 114 -7.66 9.67 -22.32
C GLN A 114 -6.29 9.25 -22.87
N THR A 115 -5.21 9.54 -22.15
CA THR A 115 -3.86 9.12 -22.55
C THR A 115 -3.73 7.60 -22.54
N ALA A 116 -4.28 6.92 -21.53
CA ALA A 116 -4.28 5.46 -21.49
C ALA A 116 -5.07 4.87 -22.67
N GLU A 117 -6.23 5.43 -23.01
CA GLU A 117 -7.04 5.02 -24.15
C GLU A 117 -6.29 5.19 -25.48
N ARG A 118 -5.70 6.36 -25.74
CA ARG A 118 -4.91 6.64 -26.95
C ARG A 118 -3.72 5.70 -27.12
N LYS A 119 -3.10 5.27 -26.02
CA LYS A 119 -1.98 4.31 -26.03
C LYS A 119 -2.44 2.85 -26.11
N GLY A 120 -3.73 2.58 -26.27
CA GLY A 120 -4.29 1.22 -26.31
C GLY A 120 -4.29 0.51 -24.95
N GLN A 121 -4.03 1.23 -23.85
CA GLN A 121 -3.98 0.69 -22.49
C GLN A 121 -5.38 0.63 -21.86
N GLN A 122 -6.31 -0.02 -22.55
CA GLN A 122 -7.74 -0.09 -22.19
C GLN A 122 -7.95 -0.64 -20.77
N ARG A 123 -7.14 -1.61 -20.34
CA ARG A 123 -7.14 -2.14 -18.97
C ARG A 123 -6.87 -1.05 -17.94
N LEU A 124 -5.85 -0.23 -18.17
CA LEU A 124 -5.41 0.81 -17.25
C LEU A 124 -6.41 1.97 -17.21
N ALA A 125 -6.94 2.38 -18.35
CA ALA A 125 -8.00 3.39 -18.43
C ALA A 125 -9.22 3.00 -17.59
N LEU A 126 -9.71 1.77 -17.77
CA LEU A 126 -10.85 1.26 -17.01
C LEU A 126 -10.53 1.08 -15.51
N LEU A 127 -9.30 0.71 -15.17
CA LEU A 127 -8.85 0.60 -13.78
C LEU A 127 -8.83 1.97 -13.10
N LEU A 128 -8.36 3.02 -13.77
CA LEU A 128 -8.39 4.40 -13.27
C LEU A 128 -9.83 4.86 -13.03
N GLU A 129 -10.73 4.59 -13.97
CA GLU A 129 -12.18 4.87 -13.82
C GLU A 129 -12.81 4.10 -12.66
N ALA A 130 -12.50 2.81 -12.50
CA ALA A 130 -13.02 2.03 -11.39
C ALA A 130 -12.57 2.59 -10.03
N ILE A 131 -11.31 2.99 -9.89
CA ILE A 131 -10.78 3.59 -8.65
C ILE A 131 -11.47 4.92 -8.35
N ALA A 132 -11.58 5.80 -9.35
CA ALA A 132 -12.22 7.11 -9.18
C ALA A 132 -13.71 6.98 -8.86
N ALA A 133 -14.44 6.13 -9.58
CA ALA A 133 -15.88 5.99 -9.44
C ALA A 133 -16.34 5.30 -8.13
N THR A 134 -15.46 4.52 -7.48
CA THR A 134 -15.85 3.69 -6.33
C THR A 134 -15.04 3.95 -5.06
N GLY A 135 -13.95 4.71 -5.15
CA GLY A 135 -13.02 4.87 -4.04
C GLY A 135 -12.30 3.58 -3.63
N ILE A 136 -12.26 2.54 -4.49
CA ILE A 136 -11.72 1.23 -4.11
C ILE A 136 -10.20 1.23 -3.89
N ARG A 137 -9.77 0.55 -2.81
CA ARG A 137 -8.44 -0.07 -2.61
C ARG A 137 -7.69 -0.49 -3.87
N VAL A 138 -6.46 -0.05 -4.16
CA VAL A 138 -5.67 -0.70 -5.24
C VAL A 138 -5.40 -2.16 -4.88
N SER A 139 -5.12 -2.42 -3.60
CA SER A 139 -5.04 -3.78 -3.05
C SER A 139 -6.37 -4.55 -3.10
N GLU A 140 -7.48 -3.87 -3.38
CA GLU A 140 -8.83 -4.45 -3.41
C GLU A 140 -9.41 -4.48 -4.84
N VAL A 141 -8.71 -3.97 -5.85
CA VAL A 141 -9.16 -4.04 -7.26
C VAL A 141 -9.42 -5.48 -7.70
N LYS A 142 -8.72 -6.47 -7.12
CA LYS A 142 -8.97 -7.89 -7.34
C LYS A 142 -10.40 -8.34 -7.00
N TYR A 143 -11.11 -7.63 -6.12
CA TYR A 143 -12.52 -7.92 -5.80
C TYR A 143 -13.49 -7.35 -6.84
N LEU A 144 -13.01 -6.62 -7.86
CA LEU A 144 -13.81 -6.26 -9.03
C LEU A 144 -13.85 -7.43 -10.00
N THR A 145 -14.71 -8.40 -9.67
CA THR A 145 -14.92 -9.61 -10.47
C THR A 145 -16.10 -9.47 -11.43
N VAL A 146 -16.24 -10.41 -12.36
CA VAL A 146 -17.40 -10.51 -13.26
C VAL A 146 -18.69 -10.62 -12.45
N GLU A 147 -18.67 -11.41 -11.37
CA GLU A 147 -19.80 -11.63 -10.47
C GLU A 147 -20.15 -10.34 -9.72
N ALA A 148 -19.16 -9.62 -9.19
CA ALA A 148 -19.37 -8.33 -8.53
C ALA A 148 -19.97 -7.30 -9.49
N ALA A 149 -19.48 -7.23 -10.72
CA ALA A 149 -20.01 -6.34 -11.75
C ALA A 149 -21.45 -6.71 -12.17
N ARG A 150 -21.81 -8.00 -12.21
CA ARG A 150 -23.20 -8.45 -12.43
C ARG A 150 -24.11 -8.11 -11.25
N ALA A 151 -23.61 -8.26 -10.02
CA ALA A 151 -24.35 -7.96 -8.80
C ALA A 151 -24.47 -6.45 -8.50
N GLY A 152 -23.70 -5.60 -9.18
CA GLY A 152 -23.64 -4.16 -8.91
C GLY A 152 -22.96 -3.79 -7.59
N ARG A 153 -22.27 -4.74 -6.95
CA ARG A 153 -21.56 -4.54 -5.68
C ARG A 153 -20.39 -5.51 -5.55
N ALA A 154 -19.32 -5.05 -4.92
CA ALA A 154 -18.16 -5.87 -4.55
C ALA A 154 -18.10 -6.02 -3.03
N GLU A 155 -18.06 -7.26 -2.56
CA GLU A 155 -17.83 -7.57 -1.15
C GLU A 155 -16.33 -7.81 -0.91
N ILE A 156 -15.78 -7.07 0.04
CA ILE A 156 -14.34 -7.08 0.35
C ILE A 156 -14.18 -7.54 1.79
N ALA A 157 -13.60 -8.72 1.96
CA ALA A 157 -13.18 -9.23 3.25
C ALA A 157 -11.68 -8.99 3.43
N LEU A 158 -11.31 -8.11 4.38
CA LEU A 158 -9.92 -7.84 4.75
C LEU A 158 -9.79 -7.64 6.26
N LYS A 159 -8.84 -8.37 6.89
CA LYS A 159 -8.47 -8.20 8.31
C LYS A 159 -9.69 -8.25 9.27
N GLY A 160 -10.54 -9.27 9.10
CA GLY A 160 -11.76 -9.44 9.90
C GLY A 160 -12.86 -8.39 9.63
N LYS A 161 -12.68 -7.50 8.66
CA LYS A 161 -13.70 -6.52 8.26
C LYS A 161 -14.24 -6.85 6.89
N ILE A 162 -15.55 -7.06 6.82
CA ILE A 162 -16.31 -7.15 5.57
C ILE A 162 -16.85 -5.77 5.26
N ARG A 163 -16.62 -5.30 4.03
CA ARG A 163 -17.23 -4.07 3.53
C ARG A 163 -17.76 -4.28 2.13
N VAL A 164 -18.86 -3.61 1.82
CA VAL A 164 -19.46 -3.61 0.49
C VAL A 164 -19.12 -2.29 -0.20
N ILE A 165 -18.70 -2.38 -1.46
CA ILE A 165 -18.57 -1.23 -2.36
C ILE A 165 -19.64 -1.35 -3.43
N LEU A 166 -20.47 -0.31 -3.57
CA LEU A 166 -21.44 -0.23 -4.65
C LEU A 166 -20.75 0.15 -5.96
N LEU A 167 -21.10 -0.54 -7.04
CA LEU A 167 -20.55 -0.32 -8.37
C LEU A 167 -21.60 0.43 -9.21
N PRO A 168 -21.33 1.65 -9.68
CA PRO A 168 -22.27 2.37 -10.52
C PRO A 168 -22.63 1.59 -11.79
N ASN A 169 -23.90 1.61 -12.21
CA ASN A 169 -24.39 0.85 -13.38
C ASN A 169 -23.59 1.12 -14.67
N LYS A 170 -23.06 2.33 -14.84
CA LYS A 170 -22.19 2.68 -15.98
C LYS A 170 -20.85 1.95 -15.90
N LEU A 171 -20.26 1.85 -14.71
CA LEU A 171 -19.02 1.11 -14.48
C LEU A 171 -19.24 -0.39 -14.69
N CYS A 172 -20.33 -0.97 -14.15
CA CYS A 172 -20.66 -2.39 -14.35
C CYS A 172 -20.72 -2.76 -15.84
N ARG A 173 -21.40 -1.94 -16.66
CA ARG A 173 -21.45 -2.14 -18.12
C ARG A 173 -20.07 -2.12 -18.78
N LYS A 174 -19.20 -1.18 -18.39
CA LYS A 174 -17.83 -1.10 -18.92
C LYS A 174 -16.97 -2.30 -18.49
N LEU A 175 -17.06 -2.69 -17.22
CA LEU A 175 -16.38 -3.87 -16.66
C LEU A 175 -16.77 -5.14 -17.41
N LEU A 176 -18.07 -5.40 -17.58
CA LEU A 176 -18.58 -6.58 -18.29
C LEU A 176 -18.22 -6.56 -19.78
N LYS A 177 -18.29 -5.40 -20.43
CA LYS A 177 -17.85 -5.24 -21.83
C LYS A 177 -16.36 -5.57 -21.98
N TYR A 178 -15.53 -5.09 -21.06
CA TYR A 178 -14.11 -5.37 -21.05
C TYR A 178 -13.83 -6.86 -20.79
N ALA A 179 -14.47 -7.47 -19.78
CA ALA A 179 -14.36 -8.89 -19.48
C ALA A 179 -14.72 -9.77 -20.69
N LYS A 180 -15.83 -9.46 -21.38
CA LYS A 180 -16.23 -10.15 -22.62
C LYS A 180 -15.17 -10.04 -23.71
N LYS A 181 -14.57 -8.85 -23.91
CA LYS A 181 -13.50 -8.64 -24.89
C LYS A 181 -12.24 -9.45 -24.55
N GLN A 182 -11.92 -9.60 -23.26
CA GLN A 182 -10.79 -10.41 -22.78
C GLN A 182 -11.11 -11.90 -22.65
N LYS A 183 -12.33 -12.32 -22.98
CA LYS A 183 -12.83 -13.70 -22.78
C LYS A 183 -12.78 -14.16 -21.31
N THR A 184 -12.85 -13.22 -20.37
CA THR A 184 -12.96 -13.51 -18.93
C THR A 184 -14.42 -13.83 -18.59
N VAL A 185 -14.70 -15.11 -18.31
CA VAL A 185 -16.07 -15.59 -18.04
C VAL A 185 -16.49 -15.47 -16.57
N SER A 186 -15.52 -15.51 -15.66
CA SER A 186 -15.69 -15.45 -14.20
C SER A 186 -14.42 -14.90 -13.52
N GLY A 187 -14.55 -14.48 -12.26
CA GLY A 187 -13.41 -14.04 -11.45
C GLY A 187 -12.88 -12.64 -11.77
N GLU A 188 -11.61 -12.39 -11.44
CA GLU A 188 -10.99 -11.06 -11.54
C GLU A 188 -11.03 -10.48 -12.97
N ILE A 189 -11.46 -9.22 -13.11
CA ILE A 189 -11.52 -8.56 -14.42
C ILE A 189 -10.17 -7.98 -14.82
N PHE A 190 -9.40 -7.48 -13.85
CA PHE A 190 -8.13 -6.80 -14.10
C PHE A 190 -6.94 -7.75 -13.95
N LEU A 191 -6.63 -8.46 -15.04
CA LEU A 191 -5.53 -9.41 -15.10
C LEU A 191 -4.33 -8.86 -15.89
N THR A 192 -3.16 -9.44 -15.64
CA THR A 192 -1.96 -9.28 -16.49
C THR A 192 -2.19 -9.93 -17.86
N ARG A 193 -1.29 -9.66 -18.83
CA ARG A 193 -1.31 -10.30 -20.16
C ARG A 193 -1.30 -11.83 -20.08
N ASN A 194 -0.73 -12.40 -19.01
CA ASN A 194 -0.64 -13.84 -18.79
C ASN A 194 -1.76 -14.38 -17.89
N GLY A 195 -2.83 -13.61 -17.66
CA GLY A 195 -3.99 -14.05 -16.87
C GLY A 195 -3.80 -14.07 -15.36
N LYS A 196 -2.66 -13.60 -14.83
CA LYS A 196 -2.41 -13.49 -13.38
C LYS A 196 -3.00 -12.21 -12.79
N SER A 197 -3.38 -12.23 -11.51
CA SER A 197 -3.83 -11.04 -10.77
C SER A 197 -2.80 -9.90 -10.82
N LEU A 198 -3.26 -8.66 -10.90
CA LEU A 198 -2.38 -7.49 -10.88
C LEU A 198 -1.85 -7.22 -9.47
N SER A 199 -0.53 -7.08 -9.36
CA SER A 199 0.07 -6.63 -8.10
C SER A 199 -0.10 -5.13 -7.90
N ARG A 200 -0.18 -4.70 -6.63
CA ARG A 200 -0.20 -3.26 -6.27
C ARG A 200 0.99 -2.51 -6.87
N ARG A 201 2.17 -3.13 -6.87
CA ARG A 201 3.41 -2.56 -7.40
C ARG A 201 3.31 -2.33 -8.91
N GLN A 202 2.75 -3.30 -9.63
CA GLN A 202 2.56 -3.19 -11.07
C GLN A 202 1.58 -2.07 -11.43
N ILE A 203 0.40 -2.03 -10.78
CA ILE A 203 -0.59 -0.96 -11.01
C ILE A 203 0.05 0.41 -10.77
N TRP A 204 0.84 0.54 -9.69
CA TRP A 204 1.52 1.80 -9.38
C TRP A 204 2.55 2.19 -10.43
N SER A 205 3.37 1.24 -10.88
CA SER A 205 4.36 1.46 -11.94
C SER A 205 3.69 1.91 -13.24
N GLU A 206 2.60 1.23 -13.64
CA GLU A 206 1.83 1.58 -14.84
C GLU A 206 1.25 3.00 -14.76
N MET A 207 0.67 3.37 -13.61
CA MET A 207 0.14 4.73 -13.39
C MET A 207 1.23 5.80 -13.42
N LYS A 208 2.39 5.56 -12.80
CA LYS A 208 3.53 6.48 -12.80
C LYS A 208 4.15 6.62 -14.18
N HIS A 209 4.17 5.55 -14.96
CA HIS A 209 4.64 5.62 -16.33
C HIS A 209 3.67 6.44 -17.19
N LEU A 210 2.36 6.22 -17.02
CA LEU A 210 1.32 6.94 -17.75
C LEU A 210 1.34 8.45 -17.49
N CYS A 211 1.61 8.89 -16.25
CA CYS A 211 1.54 10.31 -15.88
C CYS A 211 2.53 11.18 -16.67
N LYS A 212 3.70 10.62 -17.03
CA LYS A 212 4.69 11.28 -17.90
C LYS A 212 4.10 11.66 -19.25
N PHE A 213 3.33 10.75 -19.86
CA PHE A 213 2.68 10.99 -21.15
C PHE A 213 1.43 11.87 -21.04
N ALA A 214 0.77 11.88 -19.88
CA ALA A 214 -0.44 12.66 -19.65
C ALA A 214 -0.15 14.14 -19.27
N GLY A 215 1.12 14.51 -19.11
CA GLY A 215 1.50 15.83 -18.59
C GLY A 215 0.97 16.05 -17.18
N VAL A 216 1.13 15.04 -16.31
CA VAL A 216 0.70 15.09 -14.91
C VAL A 216 1.90 14.81 -14.02
N GLU A 217 2.13 15.71 -13.06
CA GLU A 217 3.20 15.59 -12.09
C GLU A 217 3.16 14.24 -11.38
N ALA A 218 4.27 13.51 -11.43
CA ALA A 218 4.35 12.19 -10.86
C ALA A 218 4.06 12.23 -9.36
N SER A 219 4.43 13.30 -8.66
CA SER A 219 4.17 13.50 -7.23
C SER A 219 2.68 13.44 -6.88
N LYS A 220 1.77 13.81 -7.79
CA LYS A 220 0.30 13.79 -7.60
C LYS A 220 -0.35 12.44 -7.88
N VAL A 221 0.35 11.56 -8.61
CA VAL A 221 -0.21 10.28 -9.07
C VAL A 221 0.07 9.18 -8.06
N PHE A 222 -0.86 9.00 -7.14
CA PHE A 222 -0.89 7.87 -6.22
C PHE A 222 -2.33 7.50 -5.88
N PRO A 223 -2.61 6.22 -5.53
CA PRO A 223 -3.98 5.72 -5.46
C PRO A 223 -4.91 6.39 -4.46
N HIS A 224 -4.36 7.08 -3.46
CA HIS A 224 -5.18 7.83 -2.51
C HIS A 224 -5.81 9.05 -3.18
N ASN A 225 -5.04 9.80 -3.97
CA ASN A 225 -5.55 10.97 -4.68
C ASN A 225 -6.65 10.62 -5.69
N LEU A 226 -6.50 9.49 -6.41
CA LEU A 226 -7.54 9.05 -7.35
C LEU A 226 -8.89 8.77 -6.70
N ARG A 227 -8.92 8.41 -5.40
CA ARG A 227 -10.17 8.12 -4.69
C ARG A 227 -10.88 9.34 -4.15
N HIS A 228 -10.22 10.49 -4.14
CA HIS A 228 -10.76 11.74 -3.62
C HIS A 228 -11.12 12.72 -4.73
N LEU A 229 -11.23 12.22 -5.97
CA LEU A 229 -11.67 12.94 -7.16
C LEU A 229 -13.18 13.02 -7.27
#